data_AF-A0A9W4D089-F1
#
_entry.id   AF-A0A9W4D089-F1
#
_cell.length_a   1.000
_cell.length_b   1.000
_cell.length_c   1.000
_cell.angle_alpha   90.00
_cell.angle_beta   90.00
_cell.angle_gamma   90.00
#
_symmetry.space_group_name_H-M   'P 1'
#
loop_
_entity.id
_entity.type
_entity.pdbx_description
1 polymer ?
#
loop_
_entity_poly.entity_id
_entity_poly.type
_entity_poly.pdbx_seq_one_letter_code
_entity_poly.pdbx_strand_id
1 'polypeptide(L)'
;MMNAARFSVHGAKCIRQKRHLNSQTREVKKLGVVGAGQMGLGIALVAAKVAKVSVTLVDNNKASIDRGLKFAEKLLAKDISKQRINQNQADEIFSLIKPTLCMDLLADVDFVIEAVPEIPQLKFSIFEALAQICQPHVILATNTSSISVTRLAAATSKVGADTNVPSRVISTHFMNPVPIQKGVEIISGLQTSQATVESAFLFCRSMGKIPSQSLDSPGFLANRILMPYINEAIICLETGVGNRDDIDAIMKNGTNVPMGPLQLADFIGIDTCLAIMKVLHEETGDSKYRPSVLLKKMVAAGWVGKKSGKG
;
A
#
# COMPACT_ATOMS: atom_id res chain seq x y z
N MET A 1 -33.79 -5.81 -44.35
CA MET A 1 -33.96 -7.22 -43.93
C MET A 1 -32.59 -7.88 -43.86
N MET A 2 -32.03 -8.04 -42.66
CA MET A 2 -31.22 -9.21 -42.28
C MET A 2 -30.97 -9.16 -40.76
N ASN A 3 -31.21 -10.32 -40.17
CA ASN A 3 -31.51 -10.62 -38.77
C ASN A 3 -30.51 -10.13 -37.72
N ALA A 4 -31.05 -9.48 -36.69
CA ALA A 4 -30.44 -9.38 -35.37
C ALA A 4 -30.53 -10.75 -34.66
N ALA A 5 -29.39 -11.39 -34.44
CA ALA A 5 -29.30 -12.58 -33.59
C ALA A 5 -29.44 -12.16 -32.12
N ARG A 6 -30.54 -12.59 -31.50
CA ARG A 6 -30.79 -12.48 -30.06
C ARG A 6 -29.81 -13.38 -29.30
N PHE A 7 -28.85 -12.79 -28.61
CA PHE A 7 -28.11 -13.50 -27.56
C PHE A 7 -28.94 -13.49 -26.27
N SER A 8 -29.44 -14.66 -25.92
CA SER A 8 -30.10 -14.96 -24.66
C SER A 8 -29.07 -14.96 -23.53
N VAL A 9 -29.15 -13.98 -22.64
CA VAL A 9 -28.37 -13.94 -21.40
C VAL A 9 -29.09 -14.82 -20.38
N HIS A 10 -28.77 -16.11 -20.36
CA HIS A 10 -29.14 -16.98 -19.23
C HIS A 10 -28.26 -16.62 -18.02
N GLY A 11 -28.93 -16.38 -16.91
CA GLY A 11 -28.38 -15.71 -15.74
C GLY A 11 -27.21 -16.45 -15.10
N ALA A 12 -26.06 -15.79 -15.04
CA ALA A 12 -25.03 -16.08 -14.07
C ALA A 12 -25.55 -15.65 -12.70
N LYS A 13 -26.11 -16.60 -11.93
CA LYS A 13 -26.37 -16.41 -10.50
C LYS A 13 -25.05 -16.05 -9.84
N CYS A 14 -24.91 -14.77 -9.49
CA CYS A 14 -23.86 -14.27 -8.61
C CYS A 14 -24.02 -14.98 -7.25
N ILE A 15 -23.20 -16.01 -7.02
CA ILE A 15 -23.13 -16.71 -5.74
C ILE A 15 -22.49 -15.75 -4.75
N ARG A 16 -23.30 -14.92 -4.08
CA ARG A 16 -22.94 -14.32 -2.80
C ARG A 16 -22.88 -15.45 -1.76
N GLN A 17 -21.73 -16.12 -1.67
CA GLN A 17 -21.42 -16.92 -0.49
C GLN A 17 -21.42 -15.97 0.71
N LYS A 18 -22.40 -16.14 1.61
CA LYS A 18 -22.30 -15.63 2.98
C LYS A 18 -21.11 -16.36 3.61
N ARG A 19 -19.93 -15.72 3.62
CA ARG A 19 -18.79 -16.23 4.39
C ARG A 19 -19.20 -16.20 5.86
N HIS A 20 -19.33 -17.38 6.45
CA HIS A 20 -19.33 -17.51 7.91
C HIS A 20 -18.02 -16.90 8.40
N LEU A 21 -18.10 -15.88 9.26
CA LEU A 21 -16.93 -15.35 9.96
C LEU A 21 -16.29 -16.50 10.71
N ASN A 22 -15.04 -16.83 10.38
CA ASN A 22 -14.28 -17.82 11.12
C ASN A 22 -14.12 -17.37 12.58
N SER A 23 -14.18 -18.28 13.56
CA SER A 23 -14.11 -17.92 15.00
C SER A 23 -12.78 -17.29 15.42
N GLN A 24 -11.79 -17.31 14.52
CA GLN A 24 -10.46 -16.71 14.70
C GLN A 24 -10.33 -15.30 14.12
N THR A 25 -11.34 -14.80 13.40
CA THR A 25 -11.32 -13.45 12.82
C THR A 25 -11.58 -12.42 13.92
N ARG A 26 -10.64 -11.48 14.12
CA ARG A 26 -10.68 -10.54 15.26
C ARG A 26 -10.98 -9.11 14.82
N GLU A 27 -11.72 -8.41 15.67
CA GLU A 27 -11.93 -6.96 15.56
C GLU A 27 -10.66 -6.22 16.01
N VAL A 28 -10.26 -5.20 15.25
CA VAL A 28 -9.10 -4.35 15.57
C VAL A 28 -9.58 -3.08 16.26
N LYS A 29 -9.18 -2.88 17.53
CA LYS A 29 -9.50 -1.68 18.33
C LYS A 29 -8.27 -0.84 18.64
N LYS A 30 -7.09 -1.48 18.69
CA LYS A 30 -5.79 -0.87 18.88
C LYS A 30 -4.88 -1.19 17.70
N LEU A 31 -4.41 -0.16 17.01
CA LEU A 31 -3.48 -0.26 15.89
C LEU A 31 -2.08 0.22 16.33
N GLY A 32 -1.05 -0.56 16.05
CA GLY A 32 0.32 -0.10 15.99
C GLY A 32 0.67 0.38 14.58
N VAL A 33 1.36 1.52 14.45
CA VAL A 33 1.96 1.93 13.18
C VAL A 33 3.45 2.19 13.40
N VAL A 34 4.30 1.51 12.64
CA VAL A 34 5.76 1.70 12.71
C VAL A 34 6.21 2.55 11.52
N GLY A 35 6.71 3.75 11.80
CA GLY A 35 7.10 4.78 10.84
C GLY A 35 6.10 5.95 10.83
N ALA A 36 6.58 7.15 11.13
CA ALA A 36 5.81 8.41 11.12
C ALA A 36 6.01 9.23 9.83
N GLY A 37 6.56 8.61 8.79
CA GLY A 37 6.63 9.20 7.45
C GLY A 37 5.25 9.38 6.81
N GLN A 38 5.23 9.82 5.56
CA GLN A 38 4.01 10.15 4.82
C GLN A 38 2.97 9.00 4.82
N MET A 39 3.42 7.76 4.59
CA MET A 39 2.53 6.60 4.53
C MET A 39 2.01 6.22 5.91
N GLY A 40 2.90 6.00 6.89
CA GLY A 40 2.50 5.58 8.23
C GLY A 40 1.60 6.59 8.94
N LEU A 41 1.91 7.88 8.87
CA LEU A 41 1.01 8.91 9.38
C LEU A 41 -0.33 8.91 8.64
N GLY A 42 -0.33 8.75 7.31
CA GLY A 42 -1.56 8.68 6.53
C GLY A 42 -2.45 7.51 6.95
N ILE A 43 -1.85 6.36 7.25
CA ILE A 43 -2.52 5.16 7.77
C ILE A 43 -3.07 5.44 9.17
N ALA A 44 -2.24 5.96 10.08
CA ALA A 44 -2.63 6.32 11.45
C ALA A 44 -3.82 7.29 11.47
N LEU A 45 -3.76 8.33 10.65
CA LEU A 45 -4.82 9.33 10.55
C LEU A 45 -6.13 8.73 10.03
N VAL A 46 -6.08 7.88 9.01
CA VAL A 46 -7.28 7.23 8.48
C VAL A 46 -7.88 6.24 9.48
N ALA A 47 -7.03 5.48 10.17
CA ALA A 47 -7.46 4.55 11.21
C ALA A 47 -8.18 5.30 12.36
N ALA A 48 -7.56 6.35 12.89
CA ALA A 48 -8.18 7.18 13.94
C ALA A 48 -9.45 7.90 13.45
N LYS A 49 -9.44 8.44 12.23
CA LYS A 49 -10.54 9.24 11.70
C LYS A 49 -11.78 8.43 11.30
N VAL A 50 -11.57 7.33 10.57
CA VAL A 50 -12.64 6.59 9.91
C VAL A 50 -13.01 5.34 10.70
N ALA A 51 -11.99 4.55 11.09
CA ALA A 51 -12.23 3.34 11.88
C ALA A 51 -12.40 3.62 13.38
N LYS A 52 -12.07 4.83 13.86
CA LYS A 52 -12.18 5.26 15.26
C LYS A 52 -11.41 4.34 16.23
N VAL A 53 -10.25 3.86 15.79
CA VAL A 53 -9.37 3.00 16.58
C VAL A 53 -8.26 3.80 17.26
N SER A 54 -7.81 3.34 18.44
CA SER A 54 -6.64 3.92 19.11
C SER A 54 -5.39 3.52 18.33
N VAL A 55 -4.50 4.47 18.06
CA VAL A 55 -3.27 4.26 17.28
C VAL A 55 -2.04 4.56 18.12
N THR A 56 -1.14 3.60 18.27
CA THR A 56 0.22 3.80 18.77
C THR A 56 1.14 4.06 17.57
N LEU A 57 1.58 5.30 17.40
CA LEU A 57 2.47 5.71 16.30
C LEU A 57 3.92 5.69 16.76
N VAL A 58 4.71 4.77 16.24
CA VAL A 58 6.11 4.55 16.62
C VAL A 58 7.03 5.09 15.53
N ASP A 59 8.08 5.82 15.91
CA ASP A 59 9.21 6.13 15.03
C ASP A 59 10.49 6.15 15.88
N ASN A 60 11.66 6.00 15.27
CA ASN A 60 12.93 6.12 15.99
C ASN A 60 13.41 7.58 16.11
N ASN A 61 12.73 8.50 15.44
CA ASN A 61 13.10 9.91 15.38
C ASN A 61 11.92 10.81 15.77
N LYS A 62 12.07 11.53 16.88
CA LYS A 62 11.07 12.50 17.34
C LYS A 62 10.76 13.56 16.28
N ALA A 63 11.76 14.01 15.51
CA ALA A 63 11.53 14.99 14.46
C ALA A 63 10.64 14.45 13.32
N SER A 64 10.65 13.14 13.05
CA SER A 64 9.74 12.51 12.10
C SER A 64 8.31 12.51 12.63
N ILE A 65 8.11 12.16 13.91
CA ILE A 65 6.81 12.26 14.59
C ILE A 65 6.27 13.68 14.54
N ASP A 66 7.06 14.67 14.96
CA ASP A 66 6.62 16.07 15.04
C ASP A 66 6.22 16.61 13.65
N ARG A 67 7.00 16.29 12.61
CA ARG A 67 6.64 16.64 11.22
C ARG A 67 5.36 15.94 10.77
N GLY A 68 5.21 14.67 11.12
CA GLY A 68 4.01 13.90 10.81
C GLY A 68 2.77 14.51 11.45
N LEU A 69 2.79 14.74 12.76
CA LEU A 69 1.67 15.32 13.51
C LEU A 69 1.27 16.70 12.97
N LYS A 70 2.24 17.58 12.68
CA LYS A 70 1.97 18.88 12.03
C LYS A 70 1.28 18.73 10.66
N PHE A 71 1.66 17.71 9.89
CA PHE A 71 0.99 17.44 8.63
C PHE A 71 -0.43 16.93 8.82
N ALA A 72 -0.68 16.07 9.83
CA ALA A 72 -2.02 15.62 10.18
C ALA A 72 -2.92 16.78 10.64
N GLU A 73 -2.42 17.67 11.49
CA GLU A 73 -3.12 18.91 11.88
C GLU A 73 -3.54 19.73 10.66
N LYS A 74 -2.63 19.93 9.71
CA LYS A 74 -2.93 20.66 8.47
C LYS A 74 -4.02 19.98 7.64
N LEU A 75 -4.04 18.64 7.59
CA LEU A 75 -5.08 17.89 6.90
C LEU A 75 -6.44 18.03 7.59
N LEU A 76 -6.49 17.93 8.92
CA LEU A 76 -7.72 18.10 9.69
C LEU A 76 -8.25 19.54 9.59
N ALA A 77 -7.38 20.55 9.70
CA ALA A 77 -7.74 21.95 9.50
C ALA A 77 -8.34 22.21 8.11
N LYS A 78 -7.79 21.56 7.07
CA LYS A 78 -8.37 21.62 5.72
C LYS A 78 -9.76 20.99 5.68
N ASP A 79 -9.99 19.89 6.37
CA ASP A 79 -11.33 19.28 6.44
C ASP A 79 -12.33 20.13 7.24
N ILE A 80 -11.89 20.83 8.30
CA ILE A 80 -12.69 21.82 9.03
C ILE A 80 -13.07 22.99 8.11
N SER A 81 -12.10 23.55 7.36
CA SER A 81 -12.36 24.66 6.43
C SER A 81 -13.37 24.28 5.34
N LYS A 82 -13.44 22.98 4.99
CA LYS A 82 -14.40 22.41 4.04
C LYS A 82 -15.68 21.91 4.70
N GLN A 83 -15.88 22.18 5.99
CA GLN A 83 -17.03 21.77 6.79
C GLN A 83 -17.31 20.26 6.75
N ARG A 84 -16.25 19.44 6.56
CA ARG A 84 -16.36 17.97 6.56
C ARG A 84 -16.34 17.40 7.97
N ILE A 85 -15.68 18.10 8.88
CA ILE A 85 -15.62 17.82 10.32
C ILE A 85 -15.65 19.14 11.10
N ASN A 86 -15.96 19.10 12.38
CA ASN A 86 -15.82 20.23 13.31
C ASN A 86 -14.56 20.11 14.19
N GLN A 87 -14.28 21.14 15.00
CA GLN A 87 -13.10 21.17 15.88
C GLN A 87 -13.10 20.01 16.89
N ASN A 88 -14.23 19.76 17.56
CA ASN A 88 -14.34 18.68 18.54
C ASN A 88 -14.04 17.30 17.93
N GLN A 89 -14.50 17.06 16.69
CA GLN A 89 -14.18 15.84 15.95
C GLN A 89 -12.70 15.75 15.60
N ALA A 90 -12.05 16.86 15.23
CA ALA A 90 -10.62 16.87 14.97
C ALA A 90 -9.81 16.55 16.24
N ASP A 91 -10.20 17.13 17.39
CA ASP A 91 -9.57 16.88 18.69
C ASP A 91 -9.74 15.43 19.13
N GLU A 92 -10.94 14.85 18.94
CA GLU A 92 -11.20 13.42 19.18
C GLU A 92 -10.27 12.54 18.34
N ILE A 93 -10.18 12.80 17.03
CA ILE A 93 -9.31 12.05 16.11
C ILE A 93 -7.85 12.13 16.57
N PHE A 94 -7.39 13.31 16.95
CA PHE A 94 -6.02 13.52 17.37
C PHE A 94 -5.72 12.81 18.70
N SER A 95 -6.69 12.80 19.63
CA SER A 95 -6.56 12.11 20.91
C SER A 95 -6.38 10.58 20.79
N LEU A 96 -6.83 10.00 19.68
CA LEU A 96 -6.65 8.58 19.37
C LEU A 96 -5.22 8.24 18.91
N ILE A 97 -4.42 9.22 18.49
CA ILE A 97 -3.05 9.01 18.00
C ILE A 97 -2.06 9.27 19.12
N LYS A 98 -1.40 8.21 19.58
CA LYS A 98 -0.43 8.22 20.68
C LYS A 98 0.99 8.04 20.11
N PRO A 99 1.73 9.13 19.87
CA PRO A 99 3.10 9.05 19.39
C PRO A 99 4.05 8.51 20.46
N THR A 100 5.03 7.70 20.06
CA THR A 100 6.06 7.17 20.96
C THR A 100 7.35 6.84 20.20
N LEU A 101 8.46 6.79 20.93
CA LEU A 101 9.74 6.25 20.44
C LEU A 101 9.96 4.78 20.87
N CYS A 102 9.07 4.24 21.70
CA CYS A 102 9.21 2.92 22.30
C CYS A 102 8.33 1.90 21.58
N MET A 103 8.97 0.93 20.93
CA MET A 103 8.28 -0.14 20.19
C MET A 103 7.62 -1.17 21.13
N ASP A 104 8.07 -1.30 22.38
CA ASP A 104 7.50 -2.25 23.36
C ASP A 104 6.03 -1.95 23.68
N LEU A 105 5.58 -0.71 23.47
CA LEU A 105 4.17 -0.33 23.59
C LEU A 105 3.27 -0.98 22.53
N LEU A 106 3.84 -1.70 21.56
CA LEU A 106 3.11 -2.52 20.60
C LEU A 106 2.76 -3.93 21.13
N ALA A 107 3.14 -4.27 22.36
CA ALA A 107 2.84 -5.58 22.95
C ALA A 107 1.32 -5.86 23.07
N ASP A 108 0.50 -4.82 23.24
CA ASP A 108 -0.94 -4.91 23.56
C ASP A 108 -1.86 -4.28 22.49
N VAL A 109 -1.39 -4.21 21.23
CA VAL A 109 -2.23 -3.81 20.09
C VAL A 109 -2.83 -5.04 19.41
N ASP A 110 -3.88 -4.88 18.60
CA ASP A 110 -4.51 -6.01 17.88
C ASP A 110 -3.90 -6.24 16.49
N PHE A 111 -3.34 -5.16 15.92
CA PHE A 111 -2.82 -5.14 14.55
C PHE A 111 -1.64 -4.16 14.49
N VAL A 112 -0.58 -4.49 13.76
CA VAL A 112 0.56 -3.59 13.49
C VAL A 112 0.68 -3.38 11.99
N ILE A 113 0.90 -2.15 11.54
CA ILE A 113 1.27 -1.83 10.16
C ILE A 113 2.64 -1.14 10.14
N GLU A 114 3.62 -1.83 9.58
CA GLU A 114 4.95 -1.30 9.32
C GLU A 114 4.96 -0.49 8.01
N ALA A 115 5.44 0.75 8.08
CA ALA A 115 5.50 1.72 6.99
C ALA A 115 6.79 2.58 7.02
N VAL A 116 7.92 1.93 7.31
CA VAL A 116 9.28 2.49 7.29
C VAL A 116 9.89 2.44 5.87
N PRO A 117 11.08 3.03 5.63
CA PRO A 117 11.74 2.98 4.33
C PRO A 117 11.90 1.57 3.76
N GLU A 118 11.90 1.48 2.43
CA GLU A 118 11.89 0.23 1.66
C GLU A 118 13.28 -0.45 1.63
N ILE A 119 13.82 -0.77 2.81
CA ILE A 119 15.12 -1.43 3.00
C ILE A 119 14.85 -2.83 3.57
N PRO A 120 15.14 -3.92 2.82
CA PRO A 120 14.76 -5.28 3.24
C PRO A 120 15.28 -5.67 4.62
N GLN A 121 16.57 -5.44 4.89
CA GLN A 121 17.20 -5.81 6.16
C GLN A 121 16.58 -5.06 7.35
N LEU A 122 16.24 -3.77 7.15
CA LEU A 122 15.56 -2.98 8.17
C LEU A 122 14.19 -3.58 8.48
N LYS A 123 13.37 -3.88 7.46
CA LYS A 123 12.05 -4.47 7.68
C LYS A 123 12.15 -5.87 8.30
N PHE A 124 13.09 -6.71 7.88
CA PHE A 124 13.30 -8.02 8.52
C PHE A 124 13.60 -7.87 10.01
N SER A 125 14.50 -6.95 10.39
CA SER A 125 14.83 -6.71 11.79
C SER A 125 13.63 -6.18 12.60
N ILE A 126 12.78 -5.34 12.00
CA ILE A 126 11.55 -4.86 12.63
C ILE A 126 10.57 -6.02 12.84
N PHE A 127 10.38 -6.88 11.85
CA PHE A 127 9.49 -8.04 11.96
C PHE A 127 9.98 -9.06 12.98
N GLU A 128 11.29 -9.29 13.07
CA GLU A 128 11.91 -10.11 14.11
C GLU A 128 11.62 -9.52 15.51
N ALA A 129 11.78 -8.21 15.69
CA ALA A 129 11.49 -7.56 16.98
C ALA A 129 9.98 -7.59 17.31
N LEU A 130 9.10 -7.33 16.33
CA LEU A 130 7.65 -7.43 16.52
C LEU A 130 7.19 -8.85 16.88
N ALA A 131 7.85 -9.88 16.34
CA ALA A 131 7.57 -11.27 16.69
C ALA A 131 7.83 -11.57 18.17
N GLN A 132 8.80 -10.88 18.79
CA GLN A 132 9.13 -11.01 20.21
C GLN A 132 8.23 -10.15 21.11
N ILE A 133 7.91 -8.93 20.68
CA ILE A 133 7.17 -7.94 21.48
C ILE A 133 5.66 -8.25 21.49
N CYS A 134 5.09 -8.54 20.34
CA CYS A 134 3.65 -8.60 20.18
C CYS A 134 3.09 -9.96 20.63
N GLN A 135 1.95 -9.92 21.33
CA GLN A 135 1.23 -11.11 21.75
C GLN A 135 0.90 -12.05 20.55
N PRO A 136 0.67 -13.36 20.78
CA PRO A 136 0.46 -14.34 19.70
C PRO A 136 -0.72 -14.04 18.76
N HIS A 137 -1.66 -13.19 19.18
CA HIS A 137 -2.83 -12.85 18.40
C HIS A 137 -2.68 -11.64 17.47
N VAL A 138 -1.59 -10.88 17.62
CA VAL A 138 -1.43 -9.58 16.93
C VAL A 138 -1.08 -9.81 15.47
N ILE A 139 -1.81 -9.24 14.53
CA ILE A 139 -1.44 -9.35 13.11
C ILE A 139 -0.28 -8.39 12.80
N LEU A 140 0.74 -8.89 12.11
CA LEU A 140 1.92 -8.13 11.71
C LEU A 140 1.85 -7.82 10.22
N ALA A 141 1.45 -6.60 9.87
CA ALA A 141 1.34 -6.17 8.49
C ALA A 141 2.49 -5.24 8.07
N THR A 142 2.83 -5.27 6.79
CA THR A 142 3.71 -4.28 6.15
C THR A 142 2.95 -3.50 5.08
N ASN A 143 3.35 -2.25 4.82
CA ASN A 143 2.90 -1.42 3.70
C ASN A 143 3.90 -1.47 2.51
N THR A 144 4.75 -2.49 2.42
CA THR A 144 5.73 -2.63 1.33
C THR A 144 5.07 -2.67 -0.06
N SER A 145 5.78 -2.15 -1.06
CA SER A 145 5.37 -2.14 -2.46
C SER A 145 6.13 -3.18 -3.32
N SER A 146 7.21 -3.78 -2.80
CA SER A 146 8.07 -4.70 -3.57
C SER A 146 8.71 -5.82 -2.78
N ILE A 147 8.82 -5.73 -1.45
CA ILE A 147 9.50 -6.76 -0.64
C ILE A 147 8.56 -7.95 -0.44
N SER A 148 9.09 -9.15 -0.68
CA SER A 148 8.32 -10.39 -0.53
C SER A 148 7.77 -10.55 0.89
N VAL A 149 6.46 -10.73 0.97
CA VAL A 149 5.74 -10.98 2.23
C VAL A 149 6.15 -12.34 2.81
N THR A 150 6.41 -13.33 1.96
CA THR A 150 6.93 -14.65 2.35
C THR A 150 8.27 -14.54 3.05
N ARG A 151 9.17 -13.67 2.57
CA ARG A 151 10.49 -13.44 3.18
C ARG A 151 10.37 -12.69 4.52
N LEU A 152 9.47 -11.71 4.62
CA LEU A 152 9.16 -11.03 5.88
C LEU A 152 8.60 -12.02 6.93
N ALA A 153 7.67 -12.86 6.51
CA ALA A 153 7.09 -13.90 7.35
C ALA A 153 8.14 -14.93 7.80
N ALA A 154 9.10 -15.29 6.94
CA ALA A 154 10.17 -16.21 7.30
C ALA A 154 11.17 -15.60 8.30
N ALA A 155 11.35 -14.27 8.30
CA ALA A 155 12.21 -13.61 9.28
C ALA A 155 11.68 -13.77 10.71
N THR A 156 10.35 -13.76 10.90
CA THR A 156 9.74 -13.94 12.22
C THR A 156 9.91 -15.33 12.79
N SER A 157 10.15 -16.36 11.96
CA SER A 157 10.42 -17.74 12.41
C SER A 157 11.77 -17.91 13.13
N LYS A 158 12.69 -16.95 13.00
CA LYS A 158 14.05 -17.08 13.53
C LYS A 158 14.16 -16.77 15.02
N VAL A 159 13.09 -16.24 15.61
CA VAL A 159 13.11 -15.64 16.94
C VAL A 159 11.86 -16.03 17.73
N GLY A 160 12.04 -16.20 19.05
CA GLY A 160 10.94 -16.52 19.96
C GLY A 160 10.52 -17.99 19.97
N ALA A 161 9.57 -18.32 20.84
CA ALA A 161 9.05 -19.68 21.02
C ALA A 161 7.77 -19.96 20.20
N ASP A 162 7.09 -18.91 19.74
CA ASP A 162 5.85 -19.04 18.97
C ASP A 162 6.16 -19.33 17.50
N THR A 163 5.98 -20.57 17.07
CA THR A 163 6.20 -21.00 15.69
C THR A 163 5.09 -20.55 14.73
N ASN A 164 3.99 -19.97 15.23
CA ASN A 164 2.85 -19.56 14.41
C ASN A 164 2.95 -18.11 13.92
N VAL A 165 3.93 -17.32 14.37
CA VAL A 165 4.09 -15.90 13.96
C VAL A 165 4.08 -15.70 12.43
N PRO A 166 4.73 -16.54 11.61
CA PRO A 166 4.68 -16.36 10.15
C PRO A 166 3.26 -16.40 9.58
N SER A 167 2.34 -17.14 10.22
CA SER A 167 0.95 -17.27 9.77
C SER A 167 0.09 -16.02 10.00
N ARG A 168 0.56 -15.09 10.84
CA ARG A 168 -0.06 -13.79 11.13
C ARG A 168 0.68 -12.62 10.48
N VAL A 169 1.61 -12.90 9.56
CA VAL A 169 2.27 -11.88 8.74
C VAL A 169 1.53 -11.67 7.42
N ILE A 170 1.30 -10.42 7.03
CA ILE A 170 0.57 -10.04 5.80
C ILE A 170 1.10 -8.70 5.25
N SER A 171 0.70 -8.32 4.04
CA SER A 171 0.85 -6.94 3.57
C SER A 171 -0.50 -6.25 3.42
N THR A 172 -0.54 -4.98 3.81
CA THR A 172 -1.63 -4.02 3.56
C THR A 172 -1.05 -2.85 2.78
N HIS A 173 -0.86 -3.01 1.48
CA HIS A 173 -0.24 -2.02 0.61
C HIS A 173 -1.25 -0.90 0.26
N PHE A 174 -1.18 0.21 1.00
CA PHE A 174 -2.00 1.39 0.79
C PHE A 174 -1.48 2.24 -0.37
N MET A 175 -2.41 2.84 -1.11
CA MET A 175 -2.07 3.73 -2.22
C MET A 175 -1.88 5.17 -1.75
N ASN A 176 -0.87 5.85 -2.27
CA ASN A 176 -0.57 7.24 -1.94
C ASN A 176 -1.44 8.22 -2.77
N PRO A 177 -2.00 9.30 -2.18
CA PRO A 177 -2.08 9.63 -0.75
C PRO A 177 -3.12 8.81 0.01
N VAL A 178 -2.72 8.24 1.15
CA VAL A 178 -3.54 7.31 1.93
C VAL A 178 -4.91 7.89 2.32
N PRO A 179 -5.08 9.16 2.77
CA PRO A 179 -6.41 9.68 3.11
C PRO A 179 -7.38 9.83 1.93
N ILE A 180 -6.87 9.85 0.70
CA ILE A 180 -7.66 10.12 -0.51
C ILE A 180 -7.91 8.83 -1.29
N GLN A 181 -6.89 8.00 -1.46
CA GLN A 181 -7.00 6.78 -2.24
C GLN A 181 -7.83 5.73 -1.51
N LYS A 182 -8.77 5.12 -2.22
CA LYS A 182 -9.65 4.09 -1.67
C LYS A 182 -9.03 2.69 -1.75
N GLY A 183 -8.17 2.45 -2.74
CA GLY A 183 -7.54 1.15 -2.95
C GLY A 183 -6.55 0.82 -1.84
N VAL A 184 -6.58 -0.44 -1.42
CA VAL A 184 -5.54 -1.09 -0.63
C VAL A 184 -5.38 -2.51 -1.15
N GLU A 185 -4.17 -2.99 -1.24
CA GLU A 185 -3.89 -4.34 -1.69
C GLU A 185 -3.48 -5.21 -0.50
N ILE A 186 -4.15 -6.35 -0.34
CA ILE A 186 -3.92 -7.32 0.73
C ILE A 186 -3.14 -8.49 0.11
N ILE A 187 -1.87 -8.61 0.49
CA ILE A 187 -0.96 -9.61 -0.10
C ILE A 187 -0.64 -10.69 0.92
N SER A 188 -0.95 -11.93 0.56
CA SER A 188 -0.64 -13.12 1.35
C SER A 188 0.74 -13.66 1.00
N GLY A 189 1.60 -13.78 2.00
CA GLY A 189 2.78 -14.64 1.91
C GLY A 189 2.39 -16.11 1.92
N LEU A 190 3.33 -17.00 1.61
CA LEU A 190 3.08 -18.44 1.59
C LEU A 190 2.53 -18.97 2.93
N GLN A 191 2.97 -18.36 4.03
CA GLN A 191 2.61 -18.75 5.40
C GLN A 191 1.28 -18.15 5.87
N THR A 192 0.80 -17.07 5.25
CA THR A 192 -0.31 -16.26 5.78
C THR A 192 -1.60 -17.09 5.90
N SER A 193 -2.16 -17.13 7.09
CA SER A 193 -3.41 -17.84 7.37
C SER A 193 -4.63 -17.11 6.79
N GLN A 194 -5.67 -17.88 6.44
CA GLN A 194 -6.93 -17.33 5.95
C GLN A 194 -7.61 -16.40 6.97
N ALA A 195 -7.51 -16.68 8.27
CA ALA A 195 -8.03 -15.82 9.33
C ALA A 195 -7.33 -14.45 9.38
N THR A 196 -6.02 -14.42 9.10
CA THR A 196 -5.25 -13.17 9.00
C THR A 196 -5.71 -12.35 7.80
N VAL A 197 -5.91 -12.99 6.65
CA VAL A 197 -6.46 -12.33 5.45
C VAL A 197 -7.83 -11.73 5.75
N GLU A 198 -8.74 -12.49 6.35
CA GLU A 198 -10.09 -12.02 6.67
C GLU A 198 -10.07 -10.83 7.63
N SER A 199 -9.24 -10.89 8.68
CA SER A 199 -9.09 -9.80 9.64
C SER A 199 -8.52 -8.54 8.98
N ALA A 200 -7.52 -8.67 8.12
CA ALA A 200 -6.96 -7.54 7.36
C ALA A 200 -7.99 -6.92 6.40
N PHE A 201 -8.81 -7.74 5.75
CA PHE A 201 -9.92 -7.28 4.91
C PHE A 201 -10.95 -6.48 5.70
N LEU A 202 -11.37 -6.99 6.86
CA LEU A 202 -12.34 -6.31 7.72
C LEU A 202 -11.78 -4.99 8.24
N PHE A 203 -10.54 -4.98 8.70
CA PHE A 203 -9.90 -3.78 9.22
C PHE A 203 -9.70 -2.72 8.13
N CYS A 204 -9.25 -3.11 6.94
CA CYS A 204 -9.14 -2.17 5.82
C CYS A 204 -10.51 -1.59 5.42
N ARG A 205 -11.58 -2.38 5.47
CA ARG A 205 -12.95 -1.90 5.21
C ARG A 205 -13.44 -0.94 6.29
N SER A 206 -13.13 -1.17 7.57
CA SER A 206 -13.50 -0.23 8.65
C SER A 206 -12.79 1.12 8.48
N MET A 207 -11.60 1.13 7.86
CA MET A 207 -10.90 2.34 7.43
C MET A 207 -11.49 3.01 6.16
N GLY A 208 -12.62 2.51 5.63
CA GLY A 208 -13.24 3.02 4.40
C GLY A 208 -12.47 2.69 3.12
N LYS A 209 -11.56 1.70 3.17
CA LYS A 209 -10.82 1.23 1.99
C LYS A 209 -11.57 0.14 1.25
N ILE A 210 -11.16 -0.06 0.00
CA ILE A 210 -11.61 -1.10 -0.90
C ILE A 210 -10.43 -2.07 -1.08
N PRO A 211 -10.37 -3.15 -0.28
CA PRO A 211 -9.29 -4.12 -0.37
C PRO A 211 -9.43 -5.03 -1.59
N SER A 212 -8.32 -5.24 -2.29
CA SER A 212 -8.14 -6.29 -3.30
C SER A 212 -7.16 -7.33 -2.78
N GLN A 213 -7.32 -8.60 -3.15
CA GLN A 213 -6.41 -9.67 -2.73
C GLN A 213 -5.40 -10.00 -3.83
N SER A 214 -4.16 -10.23 -3.45
CA SER A 214 -3.15 -10.85 -4.32
C SER A 214 -2.26 -11.81 -3.54
N LEU A 215 -1.52 -12.63 -4.29
CA LEU A 215 -0.48 -13.50 -3.74
C LEU A 215 0.85 -12.75 -3.75
N ASP A 216 1.77 -13.16 -2.87
CA ASP A 216 3.14 -12.69 -2.88
C ASP A 216 3.83 -13.04 -4.21
N SER A 217 3.94 -12.04 -5.07
CA SER A 217 4.48 -12.13 -6.42
C SER A 217 5.16 -10.81 -6.77
N PRO A 218 6.21 -10.79 -7.61
CA PRO A 218 6.88 -9.54 -8.00
C PRO A 218 5.91 -8.51 -8.54
N GLY A 219 5.88 -7.33 -7.88
CA GLY A 219 4.99 -6.21 -8.18
C GLY A 219 3.52 -6.40 -7.77
N PHE A 220 3.20 -7.48 -7.06
CA PHE A 220 1.84 -7.82 -6.62
C PHE A 220 0.83 -7.74 -7.78
N LEU A 221 -0.35 -7.14 -7.59
CA LEU A 221 -1.33 -6.91 -8.64
C LEU A 221 -1.15 -5.54 -9.27
N ALA A 222 -1.11 -4.48 -8.46
CA ALA A 222 -1.14 -3.11 -8.97
C ALA A 222 0.10 -2.78 -9.80
N ASN A 223 1.30 -2.97 -9.25
CA ASN A 223 2.54 -2.60 -9.93
C ASN A 223 2.90 -3.56 -11.07
N ARG A 224 2.51 -4.84 -10.97
CA ARG A 224 2.69 -5.83 -12.04
C ARG A 224 1.91 -5.48 -13.31
N ILE A 225 0.80 -4.75 -13.20
CA ILE A 225 0.02 -4.27 -14.34
C ILE A 225 0.46 -2.85 -14.73
N LEU A 226 0.59 -1.96 -13.75
CA LEU A 226 0.82 -0.53 -13.99
C LEU A 226 2.21 -0.24 -14.54
N MET A 227 3.26 -0.86 -14.01
CA MET A 227 4.63 -0.53 -14.39
C MET A 227 4.95 -0.94 -15.84
N PRO A 228 4.55 -2.13 -16.33
CA PRO A 228 4.69 -2.46 -17.74
C PRO A 228 3.90 -1.52 -18.66
N TYR A 229 2.69 -1.10 -18.25
CA TYR A 229 1.91 -0.13 -19.01
C TYR A 229 2.63 1.22 -19.15
N ILE A 230 3.20 1.75 -18.06
CA ILE A 230 4.00 2.98 -18.09
C ILE A 230 5.27 2.77 -18.93
N ASN A 231 5.96 1.64 -18.74
CA ASN A 231 7.18 1.32 -19.47
C ASN A 231 6.93 1.23 -20.99
N GLU A 232 5.80 0.66 -21.40
CA GLU A 232 5.40 0.58 -22.80
C GLU A 232 5.13 1.98 -23.39
N ALA A 233 4.48 2.87 -22.64
CA ALA A 233 4.31 4.26 -23.08
C ALA A 233 5.66 4.97 -23.28
N ILE A 234 6.64 4.70 -22.43
CA ILE A 234 8.01 5.23 -22.58
C ILE A 234 8.70 4.60 -23.80
N ILE A 235 8.45 3.33 -24.12
CA ILE A 235 8.97 2.68 -25.34
C ILE A 235 8.36 3.31 -26.60
N CYS A 236 7.06 3.60 -26.61
CA CYS A 236 6.42 4.32 -27.71
C CYS A 236 7.05 5.71 -27.93
N LEU A 237 7.38 6.41 -26.85
CA LEU A 237 8.10 7.69 -26.92
C LEU A 237 9.53 7.51 -27.44
N GLU A 238 10.26 6.52 -26.90
CA GLU A 238 11.64 6.19 -27.28
C GLU A 238 11.77 5.82 -28.76
N THR A 239 10.78 5.10 -29.30
CA THR A 239 10.79 4.60 -30.69
C THR A 239 10.10 5.54 -31.68
N GLY A 240 9.56 6.67 -31.22
CA GLY A 240 8.94 7.69 -32.08
C GLY A 240 7.56 7.31 -32.61
N VAL A 241 6.84 6.39 -31.96
CA VAL A 241 5.45 6.04 -32.32
C VAL A 241 4.50 7.23 -32.13
N GLY A 242 4.77 8.06 -31.12
CA GLY A 242 4.03 9.28 -30.84
C GLY A 242 4.83 10.23 -29.96
N ASN A 243 4.46 11.51 -29.97
CA ASN A 243 5.04 12.47 -29.03
C ASN A 243 4.40 12.33 -27.63
N ARG A 244 5.02 12.95 -26.62
CA ARG A 244 4.59 12.89 -25.22
C ARG A 244 3.11 13.26 -25.04
N ASP A 245 2.69 14.37 -25.64
CA ASP A 245 1.37 14.95 -25.40
C ASP A 245 0.27 14.09 -26.05
N ASP A 246 0.52 13.55 -27.24
CA ASP A 246 -0.40 12.64 -27.93
C ASP A 246 -0.52 11.28 -27.21
N ILE A 247 0.58 10.72 -26.71
CA ILE A 247 0.57 9.46 -25.93
C ILE A 247 -0.29 9.62 -24.66
N ASP A 248 -0.11 10.71 -23.93
CA ASP A 248 -0.91 10.95 -22.72
C ASP A 248 -2.37 11.28 -23.06
N ALA A 249 -2.62 12.06 -24.11
CA ALA A 249 -3.96 12.43 -24.54
C ALA A 249 -4.78 11.23 -25.01
N ILE A 250 -4.20 10.34 -25.83
CA ILE A 250 -4.94 9.17 -26.31
C ILE A 250 -5.26 8.19 -25.19
N MET A 251 -4.34 8.00 -24.23
CA MET A 251 -4.64 7.15 -23.09
C MET A 251 -5.70 7.78 -22.19
N LYS A 252 -5.57 9.06 -21.85
CA LYS A 252 -6.55 9.76 -21.03
C LYS A 252 -7.95 9.76 -21.66
N ASN A 253 -8.07 10.16 -22.92
CA ASN A 253 -9.37 10.37 -23.57
C ASN A 253 -9.92 9.08 -24.19
N GLY A 254 -9.05 8.19 -24.66
CA GLY A 254 -9.44 6.93 -25.31
C GLY A 254 -9.73 5.79 -24.35
N THR A 255 -9.08 5.74 -23.18
CA THR A 255 -9.31 4.69 -22.16
C THR A 255 -9.90 5.22 -20.86
N ASN A 256 -10.18 6.52 -20.79
CA ASN A 256 -10.83 7.19 -19.67
C ASN A 256 -10.06 7.07 -18.34
N VAL A 257 -8.72 6.95 -18.41
CA VAL A 257 -7.87 7.07 -17.23
C VAL A 257 -7.73 8.54 -16.82
N PRO A 258 -7.65 8.87 -15.52
CA PRO A 258 -7.64 10.27 -15.07
C PRO A 258 -6.36 11.04 -15.46
N MET A 259 -5.28 10.31 -15.75
CA MET A 259 -3.94 10.81 -16.02
C MET A 259 -3.26 9.92 -17.04
N GLY A 260 -2.58 10.52 -18.02
CA GLY A 260 -1.79 9.78 -19.00
C GLY A 260 -0.59 9.06 -18.36
N PRO A 261 -0.08 7.99 -18.98
CA PRO A 261 0.98 7.16 -18.40
C PRO A 261 2.30 7.90 -18.18
N LEU A 262 2.68 8.84 -19.05
CA LEU A 262 3.94 9.58 -18.95
C LEU A 262 3.84 10.62 -17.82
N GLN A 263 2.75 11.41 -17.80
CA GLN A 263 2.46 12.29 -16.67
C GLN A 263 2.39 11.52 -15.35
N LEU A 264 1.78 10.34 -15.34
CA LEU A 264 1.71 9.50 -14.15
C LEU A 264 3.10 9.04 -13.68
N ALA A 265 3.98 8.66 -14.61
CA ALA A 265 5.38 8.33 -14.29
C ALA A 265 6.10 9.49 -13.61
N ASP A 266 5.87 10.72 -14.07
CA ASP A 266 6.42 11.94 -13.46
C ASP A 266 5.93 12.20 -12.04
N PHE A 267 4.68 11.86 -11.76
CA PHE A 267 4.09 11.97 -10.42
C PHE A 267 4.58 10.87 -9.46
N ILE A 268 4.77 9.65 -9.97
CA ILE A 268 5.32 8.53 -9.20
C ILE A 268 6.80 8.77 -8.91
N GLY A 269 7.54 9.26 -9.89
CA GLY A 269 8.99 9.32 -9.91
C GLY A 269 9.56 8.27 -10.85
N ILE A 270 10.32 8.73 -11.84
CA ILE A 270 10.88 7.89 -12.90
C ILE A 270 11.89 6.88 -12.35
N ASP A 271 12.64 7.26 -11.31
CA ASP A 271 13.53 6.36 -10.58
C ASP A 271 12.77 5.25 -9.85
N THR A 272 11.61 5.56 -9.27
CA THR A 272 10.72 4.55 -8.68
C THR A 272 10.16 3.61 -9.73
N CYS A 273 9.70 4.13 -10.88
CA CYS A 273 9.26 3.30 -12.01
C CYS A 273 10.37 2.34 -12.48
N LEU A 274 11.61 2.84 -12.65
CA LEU A 274 12.75 2.03 -13.03
C LEU A 274 13.08 0.97 -11.97
N ALA A 275 13.09 1.33 -10.69
CA ALA A 275 13.37 0.40 -9.60
C ALA A 275 12.38 -0.76 -9.59
N ILE A 276 11.08 -0.49 -9.75
CA ILE A 276 10.06 -1.54 -9.78
C ILE A 276 10.18 -2.40 -11.05
N MET A 277 10.46 -1.81 -12.22
CA MET A 277 10.69 -2.59 -13.45
C MET A 277 11.91 -3.51 -13.33
N LYS A 278 12.98 -3.08 -12.65
CA LYS A 278 14.13 -3.95 -12.34
C LYS A 278 13.74 -5.13 -11.46
N VAL A 279 13.00 -4.89 -10.37
CA VAL A 279 12.49 -5.95 -9.50
C VAL A 279 11.61 -6.93 -10.28
N LEU A 280 10.69 -6.44 -11.11
CA LEU A 280 9.86 -7.30 -11.96
C LEU A 280 10.72 -8.15 -12.90
N HIS A 281 11.70 -7.57 -13.57
CA HIS A 281 12.58 -8.27 -14.50
C HIS A 281 13.47 -9.31 -13.80
N GLU A 282 14.10 -8.94 -12.69
CA GLU A 282 15.05 -9.79 -11.95
C GLU A 282 14.33 -10.97 -11.28
N GLU A 283 13.23 -10.72 -10.58
CA GLU A 283 12.52 -11.76 -9.80
C GLU A 283 11.68 -12.70 -10.69
N THR A 284 11.25 -12.24 -11.88
CA THR A 284 10.55 -13.13 -12.83
C THR A 284 11.48 -13.80 -13.81
N GLY A 285 12.68 -13.25 -14.04
CA GLY A 285 13.59 -13.69 -15.09
C GLY A 285 13.06 -13.49 -16.52
N ASP A 286 11.96 -12.73 -16.70
CA ASP A 286 11.25 -12.61 -17.96
C ASP A 286 11.54 -11.27 -18.65
N SER A 287 12.14 -11.35 -19.85
CA SER A 287 12.48 -10.19 -20.70
C SER A 287 11.27 -9.32 -21.09
N LYS A 288 10.04 -9.82 -20.93
CA LYS A 288 8.81 -9.01 -21.00
C LYS A 288 8.88 -7.79 -20.09
N TYR A 289 9.48 -7.92 -18.91
CA TYR A 289 9.56 -6.85 -17.92
C TYR A 289 10.84 -6.00 -18.04
N ARG A 290 11.59 -6.11 -19.14
CA ARG A 290 12.80 -5.30 -19.33
C ARG A 290 12.47 -3.79 -19.26
N PRO A 291 13.16 -3.01 -18.43
CA PRO A 291 12.96 -1.56 -18.42
C PRO A 291 13.42 -0.95 -19.75
N SER A 292 12.71 0.04 -20.26
CA SER A 292 13.07 0.76 -21.48
C SER A 292 14.44 1.43 -21.35
N VAL A 293 15.11 1.65 -22.48
CA VAL A 293 16.46 2.24 -22.47
C VAL A 293 16.36 3.73 -22.16
N LEU A 294 15.32 4.41 -22.65
CA LEU A 294 15.02 5.79 -22.31
C LEU A 294 14.78 5.97 -20.80
N LEU A 295 13.99 5.10 -20.17
CA LEU A 295 13.73 5.13 -18.72
C LEU A 295 15.04 5.07 -17.92
N LYS A 296 15.97 4.18 -18.31
CA LYS A 296 17.30 4.08 -17.68
C LYS A 296 18.12 5.36 -17.87
N LYS A 297 18.12 5.93 -19.08
CA LYS A 297 18.86 7.17 -19.40
C LYS A 297 18.34 8.38 -18.63
N MET A 298 17.02 8.52 -18.48
CA MET A 298 16.41 9.64 -17.75
C MET A 298 16.79 9.62 -16.27
N VAL A 299 16.75 8.45 -15.64
CA VAL A 299 17.21 8.29 -14.26
C VAL A 299 18.71 8.59 -14.14
N ALA A 300 19.53 8.09 -15.06
CA ALA A 300 20.96 8.37 -15.08
C ALA A 300 21.29 9.87 -15.27
N ALA A 301 20.43 10.61 -15.98
CA ALA A 301 20.53 12.05 -16.16
C ALA A 301 19.96 12.87 -14.98
N GLY A 302 19.42 12.22 -13.94
CA GLY A 302 18.78 12.88 -12.81
C GLY A 302 17.39 13.47 -13.12
N TRP A 303 16.77 13.07 -14.24
CA TRP A 303 15.43 13.49 -14.62
C TRP A 303 14.42 12.51 -14.02
N VAL A 304 14.05 12.77 -12.77
CA VAL A 304 13.25 11.88 -11.93
C VAL A 304 11.83 12.39 -11.70
N GLY A 305 11.32 13.19 -12.63
CA GLY A 305 9.96 13.69 -12.69
C GLY A 305 9.72 14.94 -11.85
N LYS A 306 8.52 15.04 -11.27
CA LYS A 306 8.05 16.25 -10.60
C LYS A 306 8.99 16.72 -9.47
N LYS A 307 9.64 15.79 -8.77
CA LYS A 307 10.54 16.09 -7.65
C LYS A 307 11.87 16.74 -8.07
N SER A 308 12.30 16.55 -9.33
CA SER A 308 13.47 17.23 -9.93
C SER A 308 13.08 18.37 -10.87
N GLY A 309 11.79 18.63 -11.06
CA GLY A 309 11.28 19.61 -12.01
C GLY A 309 11.38 19.20 -13.48
N LYS A 310 11.87 17.98 -13.75
CA LYS A 310 12.02 17.41 -15.08
C LYS A 310 12.00 15.89 -15.04
N GLY A 311 11.28 15.30 -15.98
CA GLY A 311 11.20 13.88 -16.34
C GLY A 311 10.62 13.76 -17.72
#